data_AF-A0A9R0YBK6-F1
#
_entry.id   AF-A0A9R0YBK6-F1
#
_cell.length_a   1.000
_cell.length_b   1.000
_cell.length_c   1.000
_cell.angle_alpha   90.00
_cell.angle_beta   90.00
_cell.angle_gamma   90.00
#
_symmetry.space_group_name_H-M   'P 1'
#
loop_
_entity.id
_entity.type
_entity.pdbx_description
1 polymer ?
#
loop_
_entity_poly.entity_id
_entity_poly.type
_entity_poly.pdbx_seq_one_letter_code
_entity_poly.pdbx_strand_id
1 'polypeptide(L)'
;MQTLGIDHAMASFIWLCGPITGFVVQPCVGVWSDKCRSKYGRRRPFILAGCVLICAAVTLVGFSADLGYMLGDTTEHCSTYKGLRYRAAFIFIFGFWMLDLANNTVQGPARALLADLSGPDQCNSANAIFCSWMAVGNVLGFSAGASGNWHKWFPFLMTRACCEACGNLKAAFLIAVVFLLFCMAVTLYFAEEIPLEPKDAQQLSDSAPLLNGSRDDHDASSEQTNRGLSNGHADANHVSANSRAEDFTDAGSNSNKDDVEAFNDGPGAVLVKILTSMRHLPPGMYSVLLVMALTWLSWFPFFLFDTDWMGREVYHGDPKGNASERKAYDDGVREGAFGLLLNSVVLGIGSFLIDPLCRMIGARLVWAISNFIVFACMLATTILSWISYDLYSSKLQHIVGADKTVKTSALILFSLLGLPLSITYSVPFSVTAELTAGTGGGQGLATGVLNLAIVAPQVDLYT
;
A
#
# COMPACT_ATOMS: atom_id res chain seq x y z
N MET A 1 13.91 -14.56 9.21
CA MET A 1 13.03 -15.39 10.08
C MET A 1 13.65 -16.75 10.39
N GLN A 2 14.01 -17.55 9.38
CA GLN A 2 14.65 -18.87 9.60
C GLN A 2 15.98 -18.78 10.38
N THR A 3 16.80 -17.76 10.13
CA THR A 3 18.04 -17.47 10.89
C THR A 3 17.81 -17.11 12.36
N LEU A 4 16.60 -16.68 12.72
CA LEU A 4 16.20 -16.42 14.10
C LEU A 4 15.60 -17.66 14.77
N GLY A 5 15.40 -18.76 14.05
CA GLY A 5 14.77 -19.99 14.55
C GLY A 5 13.24 -19.95 14.61
N ILE A 6 12.61 -18.98 13.95
CA ILE A 6 11.14 -18.85 13.90
C ILE A 6 10.59 -19.93 12.96
N ASP A 7 9.69 -20.78 13.47
CA ASP A 7 9.04 -21.83 12.68
C ASP A 7 8.12 -21.26 11.60
N HIS A 8 7.92 -22.01 10.50
CA HIS A 8 7.11 -21.56 9.37
C HIS A 8 5.66 -21.24 9.76
N ALA A 9 5.07 -21.96 10.73
CA ALA A 9 3.72 -21.66 11.20
C ALA A 9 3.62 -20.28 11.88
N MET A 10 4.69 -19.83 12.53
CA MET A 10 4.75 -18.51 13.17
C MET A 10 5.01 -17.39 12.15
N ALA A 11 5.59 -17.71 10.98
CA ALA A 11 5.75 -16.74 9.91
C ALA A 11 4.39 -16.21 9.45
N SER A 12 3.40 -17.07 9.23
CA SER A 12 2.04 -16.66 8.83
C SER A 12 1.40 -15.66 9.81
N PHE A 13 1.61 -15.86 11.12
CA PHE A 13 1.13 -14.91 12.14
C PHE A 13 1.86 -13.56 12.08
N ILE A 14 3.15 -13.55 11.77
CA ILE A 14 3.91 -12.31 11.57
C ILE A 14 3.37 -11.57 10.34
N TRP A 15 3.08 -12.28 9.25
CA TRP A 15 2.54 -11.68 8.02
C TRP A 15 1.10 -11.17 8.15
N LEU A 16 0.30 -11.73 9.06
CA LEU A 16 -1.07 -11.27 9.34
C LEU A 16 -1.13 -9.79 9.78
N CYS A 17 -0.04 -9.23 10.29
CA CYS A 17 -0.02 -7.82 10.67
C CYS A 17 -0.17 -6.86 9.48
N GLY A 18 0.28 -7.26 8.29
CA GLY A 18 0.10 -6.48 7.06
C GLY A 18 -1.38 -6.24 6.76
N PRO A 19 -2.19 -7.30 6.60
CA PRO A 19 -3.64 -7.16 6.46
C PRO A 19 -4.30 -6.41 7.61
N ILE A 20 -3.99 -6.72 8.88
CA ILE A 20 -4.63 -6.04 10.03
C ILE A 20 -4.35 -4.54 10.01
N THR A 21 -3.10 -4.15 9.80
CA THR A 21 -2.71 -2.73 9.73
C THR A 21 -3.28 -2.06 8.49
N GLY A 22 -3.34 -2.73 7.34
CA GLY A 22 -3.97 -2.20 6.12
C GLY A 22 -5.48 -1.99 6.26
N PHE A 23 -6.16 -2.81 7.06
CA PHE A 23 -7.61 -2.69 7.31
C PHE A 23 -7.94 -1.47 8.18
N VAL A 24 -7.07 -1.12 9.13
CA VAL A 24 -7.34 -0.06 10.12
C VAL A 24 -6.56 1.21 9.82
N VAL A 25 -5.24 1.12 9.67
CA VAL A 25 -4.33 2.27 9.62
C VAL A 25 -4.54 3.07 8.36
N GLN A 26 -4.55 2.42 7.19
CA GLN A 26 -4.63 3.13 5.92
C GLN A 26 -5.94 3.92 5.74
N PRO A 27 -7.14 3.39 6.09
CA PRO A 27 -8.36 4.17 6.04
C PRO A 27 -8.41 5.29 7.08
N CYS A 28 -7.94 5.04 8.32
CA CYS A 28 -7.89 6.07 9.37
C CYS A 28 -6.95 7.23 8.98
N VAL A 29 -5.74 6.91 8.55
CA VAL A 29 -4.75 7.89 8.10
C VAL A 29 -5.23 8.62 6.86
N GLY A 30 -5.94 7.97 5.94
CA GLY A 30 -6.58 8.61 4.80
C GLY A 30 -7.52 9.75 5.23
N VAL A 31 -8.48 9.45 6.11
CA VAL A 31 -9.46 10.44 6.62
C VAL A 31 -8.79 11.53 7.47
N TRP A 32 -7.85 11.17 8.35
CA TRP A 32 -7.13 12.14 9.17
C TRP A 32 -6.24 13.06 8.32
N SER A 33 -5.60 12.51 7.27
CA SER A 33 -4.81 13.30 6.33
C SER A 33 -5.69 14.27 5.55
N ASP A 34 -6.86 13.86 5.08
CA ASP A 34 -7.80 14.72 4.34
C ASP A 34 -8.31 15.93 5.14
N LYS A 35 -8.26 15.88 6.49
CA LYS A 35 -8.69 16.96 7.39
C LYS A 35 -7.54 17.78 7.99
N CYS A 36 -6.30 17.46 7.66
CA CYS A 36 -5.15 18.10 8.28
C CYS A 36 -4.96 19.55 7.82
N ARG A 37 -4.78 20.47 8.77
CA ARG A 37 -4.57 21.91 8.54
C ARG A 37 -3.13 22.38 8.83
N SER A 38 -2.16 21.46 8.76
CA SER A 38 -0.78 21.80 9.08
C SER A 38 -0.21 22.83 8.10
N LYS A 39 0.68 23.71 8.60
CA LYS A 39 1.43 24.67 7.76
C LYS A 39 2.33 24.00 6.73
N TYR A 40 2.66 22.73 6.93
CA TYR A 40 3.46 21.92 6.02
C TYR A 40 2.63 21.27 4.90
N GLY A 41 1.33 21.58 4.79
CA GLY A 41 0.41 20.93 3.87
C GLY A 41 -0.47 19.89 4.58
N ARG A 42 -1.44 19.37 3.84
CA ARG A 42 -2.45 18.45 4.32
C ARG A 42 -1.91 17.00 4.46
N ARG A 43 -1.16 16.51 3.47
CA ARG A 43 -0.73 15.10 3.41
C ARG A 43 0.72 14.89 3.82
N ARG A 44 1.58 15.88 3.58
CA ARG A 44 3.02 15.82 3.89
C ARG A 44 3.38 15.46 5.34
N PRO A 45 2.68 15.93 6.39
CA PRO A 45 3.01 15.57 7.77
C PRO A 45 2.88 14.06 8.04
N PHE A 46 1.87 13.41 7.45
CA PHE A 46 1.66 11.96 7.60
C PHE A 46 2.72 11.16 6.84
N ILE A 47 3.09 11.62 5.65
CA ILE A 47 4.19 11.02 4.87
C ILE A 47 5.51 11.11 5.66
N LEU A 48 5.85 12.29 6.20
CA LEU A 48 7.04 12.49 7.02
C LEU A 48 7.04 11.58 8.26
N ALA A 49 5.94 11.58 9.03
CA ALA A 49 5.82 10.75 10.23
C ALA A 49 5.96 9.26 9.90
N GLY A 50 5.31 8.79 8.84
CA GLY A 50 5.41 7.42 8.36
C GLY A 50 6.81 7.07 7.88
N CYS A 51 7.48 7.92 7.10
CA CYS A 51 8.87 7.68 6.65
C CYS A 51 9.87 7.61 7.81
N VAL A 52 9.73 8.48 8.82
CA VAL A 52 10.55 8.41 10.04
C VAL A 52 10.30 7.09 10.78
N LEU A 53 9.04 6.67 10.87
CA LEU A 53 8.68 5.40 11.50
C LEU A 53 9.22 4.19 10.70
N ILE A 54 9.19 4.23 9.37
CA ILE A 54 9.84 3.21 8.51
C ILE A 54 11.33 3.16 8.81
N CYS A 55 12.02 4.30 8.87
CA CYS A 55 13.46 4.34 9.16
C CYS A 55 13.79 3.70 10.51
N ALA A 56 13.00 4.01 11.54
CA ALA A 56 13.15 3.42 12.86
C ALA A 56 12.86 1.90 12.84
N ALA A 57 11.80 1.48 12.14
CA ALA A 57 11.38 0.07 12.07
C ALA A 57 12.41 -0.79 11.32
N VAL A 58 12.85 -0.34 10.15
CA VAL A 58 13.88 -1.02 9.34
C VAL A 58 15.18 -1.16 10.11
N THR A 59 15.60 -0.11 10.83
CA THR A 59 16.78 -0.17 11.70
C THR A 59 16.57 -1.18 12.83
N LEU A 60 15.40 -1.19 13.47
CA LEU A 60 15.09 -2.14 14.53
C LEU A 60 15.13 -3.59 14.05
N VAL A 61 14.56 -3.87 12.87
CA VAL A 61 14.58 -5.20 12.24
C VAL A 61 16.01 -5.61 11.88
N GLY A 62 16.79 -4.72 11.26
CA GLY A 62 18.16 -5.00 10.84
C GLY A 62 19.12 -5.28 12.01
N PHE A 63 18.96 -4.54 13.12
CA PHE A 63 19.78 -4.68 14.32
C PHE A 63 19.18 -5.59 15.40
N SER A 64 18.08 -6.29 15.10
CA SER A 64 17.38 -7.18 16.04
C SER A 64 18.30 -8.21 16.71
N ALA A 65 19.25 -8.78 15.95
CA ALA A 65 20.22 -9.74 16.47
C ALA A 65 21.20 -9.13 17.48
N ASP A 66 21.69 -7.91 17.25
CA ASP A 66 22.62 -7.25 18.17
C ASP A 66 21.90 -6.78 19.42
N LEU A 67 20.69 -6.23 19.27
CA LEU A 67 19.87 -5.81 20.41
C LEU A 67 19.51 -7.00 21.29
N GLY A 68 19.14 -8.14 20.70
CA GLY A 68 18.92 -9.37 21.46
C GLY A 68 20.17 -9.87 22.20
N TYR A 69 21.35 -9.77 21.56
CA TYR A 69 22.63 -10.08 22.22
C TYR A 69 22.92 -9.13 23.39
N MET A 70 22.72 -7.81 23.21
CA MET A 70 22.89 -6.83 24.29
C MET A 70 21.90 -7.05 25.45
N LEU A 71 20.72 -7.58 25.15
CA LEU A 71 19.73 -7.94 26.16
C LEU A 71 19.95 -9.33 26.76
N GLY A 72 20.99 -10.06 26.37
CA GLY A 72 21.42 -11.30 27.00
C GLY A 72 20.84 -12.59 26.39
N ASP A 73 20.51 -12.61 25.09
CA ASP A 73 20.07 -13.85 24.42
C ASP A 73 21.16 -14.94 24.39
N THR A 74 22.42 -14.56 24.19
CA THR A 74 23.54 -15.49 24.11
C THR A 74 24.87 -14.77 24.32
N THR A 75 25.87 -15.47 24.84
CA THR A 75 27.27 -15.00 24.88
C THR A 75 28.13 -15.65 23.79
N GLU A 76 27.58 -16.66 23.09
CA GLU A 76 28.28 -17.42 22.06
C GLU A 76 28.38 -16.66 20.74
N HIS A 77 29.38 -17.01 19.94
CA HIS A 77 29.55 -16.44 18.61
C HIS A 77 28.44 -16.91 17.66
N CYS A 78 27.99 -16.04 16.75
CA CYS A 78 26.89 -16.32 15.82
C CYS A 78 27.10 -17.56 14.92
N SER A 79 28.34 -17.97 14.69
CA SER A 79 28.69 -19.17 13.93
C SER A 79 28.44 -20.48 14.69
N THR A 80 28.45 -20.42 16.01
CA THR A 80 28.41 -21.58 16.91
C THR A 80 27.02 -21.75 17.51
N TYR A 81 26.38 -20.64 17.87
CA TYR A 81 25.06 -20.65 18.47
C TYR A 81 24.00 -21.15 17.51
N LYS A 82 23.31 -22.24 17.86
CA LYS A 82 22.17 -22.80 17.14
C LYS A 82 20.98 -22.91 18.10
N GLY A 83 20.15 -21.88 18.15
CA GLY A 83 18.98 -21.81 19.04
C GLY A 83 18.08 -20.61 18.75
N LEU A 84 16.90 -20.59 19.37
CA LEU A 84 15.94 -19.48 19.26
C LEU A 84 16.40 -18.32 20.15
N ARG A 85 16.64 -17.17 19.54
CA ARG A 85 16.98 -15.93 20.25
C ARG A 85 15.69 -15.19 20.62
N TYR A 86 15.12 -15.50 21.78
CA TYR A 86 13.79 -14.99 22.16
C TYR A 86 13.70 -13.47 22.16
N ARG A 87 14.73 -12.75 22.66
CA ARG A 87 14.70 -11.28 22.72
C ARG A 87 14.90 -10.67 21.34
N ALA A 88 15.83 -11.19 20.54
CA ALA A 88 16.01 -10.78 19.15
C ALA A 88 14.76 -11.04 18.30
N ALA A 89 14.11 -12.21 18.49
CA ALA A 89 12.88 -12.56 17.80
C ALA A 89 11.74 -11.61 18.18
N PHE A 90 11.57 -11.28 19.46
CA PHE A 90 10.59 -10.29 19.91
C PHE A 90 10.82 -8.92 19.27
N ILE A 91 12.08 -8.44 19.26
CA ILE A 91 12.44 -7.16 18.64
C ILE A 91 12.18 -7.19 17.13
N PHE A 92 12.52 -8.29 16.46
CA PHE A 92 12.26 -8.48 15.05
C PHE A 92 10.75 -8.43 14.75
N ILE A 93 9.92 -9.15 15.50
CA ILE A 93 8.47 -9.18 15.31
C ILE A 93 7.86 -7.81 15.54
N PHE A 94 8.24 -7.14 16.65
CA PHE A 94 7.77 -5.79 16.94
C PHE A 94 8.20 -4.79 15.85
N GLY A 95 9.46 -4.84 15.42
CA GLY A 95 9.95 -4.00 14.33
C GLY A 95 9.27 -4.27 12.99
N PHE A 96 8.95 -5.53 12.70
CA PHE A 96 8.22 -5.92 11.50
C PHE A 96 6.78 -5.36 11.52
N TRP A 97 6.06 -5.51 12.63
CA TRP A 97 4.73 -4.94 12.79
C TRP A 97 4.73 -3.41 12.70
N MET A 98 5.75 -2.77 13.29
CA MET A 98 5.93 -1.33 13.19
C MET A 98 6.22 -0.89 11.74
N LEU A 99 6.98 -1.69 10.99
CA LEU A 99 7.27 -1.44 9.57
C LEU A 99 5.99 -1.49 8.73
N ASP A 100 5.15 -2.50 8.93
CA ASP A 100 3.88 -2.63 8.21
C ASP A 100 2.90 -1.49 8.55
N LEU A 101 2.79 -1.13 9.84
CA LEU A 101 2.01 0.04 10.25
C LEU A 101 2.52 1.33 9.58
N ALA A 102 3.84 1.52 9.55
CA ALA A 102 4.47 2.69 8.95
C ALA A 102 4.27 2.75 7.42
N ASN A 103 4.40 1.61 6.74
CA ASN A 103 4.12 1.49 5.31
C ASN A 103 2.68 1.86 4.98
N ASN A 104 1.70 1.32 5.71
CA ASN A 104 0.29 1.65 5.54
C ASN A 104 -0.01 3.13 5.84
N THR A 105 0.75 3.75 6.75
CA THR A 105 0.65 5.20 7.05
C THR A 105 1.16 6.07 5.90
N VAL A 106 2.20 5.65 5.18
CA VAL A 106 2.76 6.42 4.05
C VAL A 106 1.98 6.19 2.75
N GLN A 107 1.61 4.94 2.45
CA GLN A 107 1.09 4.56 1.13
C GLN A 107 -0.19 5.31 0.76
N GLY A 108 -1.16 5.42 1.68
CA GLY A 108 -2.42 6.13 1.44
C GLY A 108 -2.21 7.62 1.09
N PRO A 109 -1.64 8.42 2.01
CA PRO A 109 -1.36 9.84 1.77
C PRO A 109 -0.46 10.10 0.57
N ALA A 110 0.56 9.26 0.30
CA ALA A 110 1.44 9.42 -0.84
C ALA A 110 0.71 9.25 -2.18
N ARG A 111 -0.14 8.22 -2.31
CA ARG A 111 -0.95 8.00 -3.51
C ARG A 111 -2.01 9.07 -3.69
N ALA A 112 -2.63 9.47 -2.59
CA ALA A 112 -3.59 10.55 -2.64
C ALA A 112 -2.89 11.83 -3.11
N LEU A 113 -1.74 12.20 -2.53
CA LEU A 113 -0.96 13.39 -2.92
C LEU A 113 -0.59 13.37 -4.41
N LEU A 114 -0.26 12.19 -4.97
CA LEU A 114 -0.03 12.02 -6.40
C LEU A 114 -1.27 12.38 -7.23
N ALA A 115 -2.46 11.93 -6.81
CA ALA A 115 -3.71 12.23 -7.49
C ALA A 115 -4.05 13.74 -7.40
N ASP A 116 -3.84 14.36 -6.24
CA ASP A 116 -4.08 15.80 -6.05
C ASP A 116 -3.16 16.66 -6.94
N LEU A 117 -1.88 16.29 -7.09
CA LEU A 117 -0.91 17.06 -7.87
C LEU A 117 -1.03 16.86 -9.39
N SER A 118 -1.54 15.71 -9.83
CA SER A 118 -1.64 15.39 -11.27
C SER A 118 -2.90 15.94 -11.93
N GLY A 119 -3.96 16.15 -11.16
CA GLY A 119 -5.26 16.56 -11.71
C GLY A 119 -5.96 15.45 -12.51
N PRO A 120 -7.26 15.60 -12.79
CA PRO A 120 -8.10 14.52 -13.32
C PRO A 120 -7.65 13.97 -14.68
N ASP A 121 -7.10 14.83 -15.55
CA ASP A 121 -6.71 14.45 -16.91
C ASP A 121 -5.38 13.69 -16.98
N GLN A 122 -4.52 13.78 -15.96
CA GLN A 122 -3.16 13.20 -15.97
C GLN A 122 -2.94 12.07 -14.96
N CYS A 123 -3.98 11.65 -14.22
CA CYS A 123 -3.90 10.56 -13.24
C CYS A 123 -3.27 9.28 -13.80
N ASN A 124 -3.58 8.91 -15.05
CA ASN A 124 -2.99 7.71 -15.68
C ASN A 124 -1.49 7.84 -15.90
N SER A 125 -1.03 8.99 -16.38
CA SER A 125 0.40 9.25 -16.60
C SER A 125 1.16 9.35 -15.27
N ALA A 126 0.55 9.96 -14.25
CA ALA A 126 1.12 10.03 -12.91
C ALA A 126 1.24 8.64 -12.26
N ASN A 127 0.20 7.81 -12.36
CA ASN A 127 0.23 6.43 -11.88
C ASN A 127 1.25 5.56 -12.65
N ALA A 128 1.42 5.77 -13.96
CA ALA A 128 2.47 5.12 -14.73
C ALA A 128 3.87 5.44 -14.19
N ILE A 129 4.17 6.72 -13.91
CA ILE A 129 5.45 7.14 -13.31
C ILE A 129 5.62 6.51 -11.93
N PHE A 130 4.58 6.52 -11.10
CA PHE A 130 4.59 5.88 -9.78
C PHE A 130 4.91 4.38 -9.86
N CYS A 131 4.24 3.65 -10.77
CA CYS A 131 4.52 2.25 -11.02
C CYS A 131 5.94 2.01 -11.56
N SER A 132 6.48 2.92 -12.37
CA SER A 132 7.87 2.82 -12.83
C SER A 132 8.88 2.92 -11.69
N TRP A 133 8.65 3.83 -10.71
CA TRP A 133 9.48 3.94 -9.51
C TRP A 133 9.33 2.74 -8.58
N MET A 134 8.13 2.17 -8.49
CA MET A 134 7.91 0.90 -7.79
C MET A 134 8.72 -0.24 -8.42
N ALA A 135 8.74 -0.35 -9.76
CA ALA A 135 9.60 -1.32 -10.45
C ALA A 135 11.08 -1.13 -10.12
N VAL A 136 11.57 0.11 -10.10
CA VAL A 136 12.97 0.41 -9.72
C VAL A 136 13.24 -0.05 -8.28
N GLY A 137 12.34 0.25 -7.35
CA GLY A 137 12.44 -0.21 -5.96
C GLY A 137 12.48 -1.73 -5.85
N ASN A 138 11.60 -2.43 -6.56
CA ASN A 138 11.57 -3.88 -6.59
C ASN A 138 12.86 -4.48 -7.18
N VAL A 139 13.37 -3.94 -8.30
CA VAL A 139 14.64 -4.37 -8.90
C VAL A 139 15.77 -4.21 -7.89
N LEU A 140 15.88 -3.06 -7.21
CA LEU A 140 16.90 -2.83 -6.21
C LEU A 140 16.75 -3.79 -5.01
N GLY A 141 15.53 -4.01 -4.52
CA GLY A 141 15.24 -4.92 -3.41
C GLY A 141 15.57 -6.37 -3.73
N PHE A 142 15.08 -6.90 -4.86
CA PHE A 142 15.37 -8.27 -5.29
C PHE A 142 16.85 -8.47 -5.63
N SER A 143 17.50 -7.47 -6.24
CA SER A 143 18.95 -7.50 -6.47
C SER A 143 19.74 -7.55 -5.17
N ALA A 144 19.33 -6.76 -4.17
CA ALA A 144 19.98 -6.76 -2.86
C ALA A 144 19.85 -8.13 -2.17
N GLY A 145 18.68 -8.76 -2.27
CA GLY A 145 18.46 -10.14 -1.79
C GLY A 145 19.29 -11.19 -2.54
N ALA A 146 19.37 -11.08 -3.87
CA ALA A 146 20.05 -12.06 -4.72
C ALA A 146 21.59 -12.00 -4.64
N SER A 147 22.18 -10.81 -4.43
CA SER A 147 23.64 -10.62 -4.46
C SER A 147 24.38 -11.33 -3.32
N GLY A 148 23.79 -11.42 -2.12
CA GLY A 148 24.29 -12.20 -0.98
C GLY A 148 25.70 -11.86 -0.45
N ASN A 149 26.37 -10.83 -0.96
CA ASN A 149 27.79 -10.54 -0.68
C ASN A 149 28.03 -9.13 -0.09
N TRP A 150 27.00 -8.47 0.40
CA TRP A 150 27.05 -7.13 0.99
C TRP A 150 28.04 -7.00 2.17
N HIS A 151 28.22 -8.06 2.95
CA HIS A 151 29.18 -8.08 4.07
C HIS A 151 30.64 -7.85 3.65
N LYS A 152 31.00 -8.12 2.39
CA LYS A 152 32.35 -7.81 1.87
C LYS A 152 32.57 -6.32 1.67
N TRP A 153 31.51 -5.59 1.31
CA TRP A 153 31.53 -4.15 1.13
C TRP A 153 31.40 -3.41 2.46
N PHE A 154 30.66 -3.99 3.40
CA PHE A 154 30.40 -3.42 4.73
C PHE A 154 30.78 -4.38 5.88
N PRO A 155 32.07 -4.75 6.02
CA PRO A 155 32.50 -5.72 7.02
C PRO A 155 32.29 -5.24 8.47
N PHE A 156 32.24 -3.92 8.69
CA PHE A 156 32.00 -3.33 10.00
C PHE A 156 30.58 -3.56 10.54
N LEU A 157 29.63 -4.01 9.71
CA LEU A 157 28.26 -4.35 10.13
C LEU A 157 28.15 -5.74 10.76
N MET A 158 29.18 -6.56 10.60
CA MET A 158 29.28 -7.86 11.25
C MET A 158 29.69 -7.69 12.73
N THR A 159 29.04 -8.44 13.59
CA THR A 159 29.31 -8.44 15.04
C THR A 159 29.34 -9.87 15.54
N ARG A 160 29.70 -10.07 16.82
CA ARG A 160 29.63 -11.40 17.45
C ARG A 160 28.22 -12.02 17.38
N ALA A 161 27.19 -11.17 17.35
CA ALA A 161 25.80 -11.58 17.25
C ALA A 161 25.32 -11.76 15.80
N CYS A 162 25.97 -11.11 14.83
CA CYS A 162 25.51 -10.94 13.46
C CYS A 162 26.59 -11.33 12.45
N CYS A 163 26.45 -12.55 11.90
CA CYS A 163 27.31 -13.13 10.86
C CYS A 163 26.89 -12.67 9.45
N GLU A 164 27.45 -13.27 8.39
CA GLU A 164 27.25 -12.94 6.96
C GLU A 164 25.80 -12.61 6.56
N ALA A 165 24.85 -13.53 6.78
CA ALA A 165 23.47 -13.33 6.37
C ALA A 165 22.82 -12.10 7.04
N CYS A 166 23.09 -11.91 8.33
CA CYS A 166 22.58 -10.77 9.09
C CYS A 166 23.30 -9.46 8.67
N GLY A 167 24.62 -9.50 8.46
CA GLY A 167 25.39 -8.35 7.99
C GLY A 167 24.95 -7.88 6.61
N ASN A 168 24.60 -8.82 5.72
CA ASN A 168 24.04 -8.51 4.42
C ASN A 168 22.70 -7.76 4.53
N LEU A 169 21.81 -8.24 5.39
CA LEU A 169 20.50 -7.64 5.62
C LEU A 169 20.62 -6.22 6.17
N LYS A 170 21.50 -6.02 7.17
CA LYS A 170 21.79 -4.68 7.73
C LYS A 170 22.27 -3.71 6.68
N ALA A 171 23.22 -4.13 5.82
CA ALA A 171 23.77 -3.27 4.78
C ALA A 171 22.67 -2.80 3.82
N ALA A 172 21.85 -3.74 3.32
CA ALA A 172 20.73 -3.43 2.43
C ALA A 172 19.73 -2.47 3.09
N PHE A 173 19.38 -2.71 4.35
CA PHE A 173 18.45 -1.88 5.11
C PHE A 173 18.98 -0.47 5.39
N LEU A 174 20.25 -0.31 5.74
CA LEU A 174 20.85 1.01 5.95
C LEU A 174 20.88 1.84 4.66
N ILE A 175 21.19 1.21 3.53
CA ILE A 175 21.14 1.88 2.23
C ILE A 175 19.70 2.28 1.89
N ALA A 176 18.72 1.40 2.14
CA ALA A 176 17.32 1.71 1.96
C ALA A 176 16.86 2.89 2.83
N VAL A 177 17.33 2.98 4.08
CA VAL A 177 17.06 4.13 4.98
C VAL A 177 17.63 5.43 4.41
N VAL A 178 18.88 5.43 3.96
CA VAL A 178 19.50 6.64 3.36
C VAL A 178 18.74 7.07 2.11
N PHE A 179 18.37 6.11 1.25
CA PHE A 179 17.59 6.39 0.05
C PHE A 179 16.19 6.92 0.38
N LEU A 180 15.51 6.34 1.37
CA LEU A 180 14.20 6.80 1.82
C LEU A 180 14.25 8.22 2.38
N LEU A 181 15.27 8.54 3.20
CA LEU A 181 15.47 9.90 3.72
C LEU A 181 15.72 10.91 2.61
N PHE A 182 16.49 10.53 1.58
CA PHE A 182 16.68 11.36 0.40
C PHE A 182 15.36 11.59 -0.36
N CYS A 183 14.62 10.53 -0.68
CA CYS A 183 13.32 10.64 -1.34
C CYS A 183 12.33 11.48 -0.53
N MET A 184 12.27 11.26 0.78
CA MET A 184 11.45 12.05 1.70
C MET A 184 11.83 13.53 1.67
N ALA A 185 13.13 13.86 1.72
CA ALA A 185 13.59 15.23 1.63
C ALA A 185 13.18 15.88 0.28
N VAL A 186 13.30 15.15 -0.82
CA VAL A 186 12.83 15.60 -2.15
C VAL A 186 11.32 15.85 -2.12
N THR A 187 10.50 14.94 -1.58
CA THR A 187 9.05 15.14 -1.48
C THR A 187 8.71 16.37 -0.62
N LEU A 188 9.37 16.55 0.52
CA LEU A 188 9.12 17.68 1.42
C LEU A 188 9.64 19.02 0.91
N TYR A 189 10.57 19.02 -0.04
CA TYR A 189 11.05 20.24 -0.69
C TYR A 189 10.21 20.59 -1.93
N PHE A 190 10.02 19.63 -2.84
CA PHE A 190 9.46 19.90 -4.18
C PHE A 190 7.95 19.75 -4.30
N ALA A 191 7.29 18.92 -3.48
CA ALA A 191 5.85 18.70 -3.59
C ALA A 191 5.05 19.81 -2.87
N GLU A 192 4.99 21.01 -3.46
CA GLU A 192 4.23 22.13 -2.88
C GLU A 192 2.74 21.77 -2.73
N GLU A 193 2.24 21.84 -1.49
CA GLU A 193 0.86 21.53 -1.14
C GLU A 193 0.27 22.75 -0.44
N ILE A 194 -0.88 23.22 -0.94
CA ILE A 194 -1.57 24.38 -0.37
C ILE A 194 -2.36 23.92 0.87
N PRO A 195 -2.22 24.57 2.04
CA PRO A 195 -3.03 24.25 3.22
C PRO A 195 -4.52 24.50 2.97
N LEU A 196 -5.40 23.68 3.54
CA LEU A 196 -6.85 23.88 3.47
C LEU A 196 -7.25 25.21 4.14
N GLU A 197 -7.91 26.09 3.39
CA GLU A 197 -8.51 27.29 3.96
C GLU A 197 -9.73 26.94 4.83
N PRO A 198 -10.05 27.75 5.86
CA PRO A 198 -11.16 27.47 6.78
C PRO A 198 -12.53 27.32 6.10
N LYS A 199 -12.76 27.97 4.95
CA LYS A 199 -14.02 27.92 4.20
C LYS A 199 -14.23 26.60 3.45
N ASP A 200 -13.16 26.05 2.87
CA ASP A 200 -13.23 24.77 2.13
C ASP A 200 -13.40 23.58 3.08
N ALA A 201 -12.88 23.70 4.30
CA ALA A 201 -13.05 22.70 5.35
C ALA A 201 -14.50 22.60 5.85
N GLN A 202 -15.27 23.70 5.86
CA GLN A 202 -16.70 23.67 6.18
C GLN A 202 -17.49 22.93 5.09
N GLN A 203 -17.18 23.19 3.81
CA GLN A 203 -17.79 22.46 2.69
C GLN A 203 -17.42 20.98 2.65
N LEU A 204 -16.18 20.59 2.98
CA LEU A 204 -15.76 19.19 3.08
C LEU A 204 -16.34 18.48 4.32
N SER A 205 -16.54 19.20 5.43
CA SER A 205 -17.23 18.69 6.63
C SER A 205 -18.72 18.48 6.37
N ASP A 206 -19.35 19.39 5.61
CA ASP A 206 -20.76 19.30 5.17
C ASP A 206 -20.96 18.34 3.98
N SER A 207 -19.89 17.91 3.31
CA SER A 207 -19.92 16.91 2.22
C SER A 207 -20.04 15.45 2.72
N ALA A 208 -20.11 15.24 4.04
CA ALA A 208 -20.84 14.12 4.58
C ALA A 208 -22.27 14.60 4.89
N PRO A 209 -23.15 14.62 3.88
CA PRO A 209 -23.76 13.35 3.54
C PRO A 209 -24.07 13.14 2.06
N LEU A 210 -23.81 11.92 1.58
CA LEU A 210 -24.51 11.31 0.43
C LEU A 210 -26.01 11.06 0.73
N LEU A 211 -26.65 11.88 1.56
CA LEU A 211 -28.05 11.73 2.02
C LEU A 211 -28.98 12.86 1.57
N ASN A 212 -28.53 13.89 0.85
CA ASN A 212 -29.44 14.89 0.29
C ASN A 212 -29.54 14.80 -1.23
N GLY A 213 -30.06 13.67 -1.68
CA GLY A 213 -30.59 13.49 -3.04
C GLY A 213 -32.06 13.09 -2.99
N SER A 214 -32.88 13.76 -2.19
CA SER A 214 -34.34 13.55 -2.13
C SER A 214 -35.03 14.74 -1.46
N ARG A 215 -35.20 15.85 -2.20
CA ARG A 215 -36.26 16.80 -1.86
C ARG A 215 -36.71 17.57 -3.09
N ASP A 216 -37.74 16.99 -3.71
CA ASP A 216 -38.84 17.62 -4.45
C ASP A 216 -38.47 18.55 -5.62
N ASP A 217 -38.35 17.93 -6.80
CA ASP A 217 -38.81 18.54 -8.04
C ASP A 217 -40.34 18.67 -8.00
N HIS A 218 -40.85 19.86 -7.70
CA HIS A 218 -42.16 20.30 -8.19
C HIS A 218 -42.21 21.83 -8.30
N ASP A 219 -42.73 22.26 -9.45
CA ASP A 219 -43.18 23.60 -9.84
C ASP A 219 -42.19 24.56 -10.53
N ALA A 220 -42.10 24.33 -11.84
CA ALA A 220 -42.63 25.24 -12.87
C ALA A 220 -42.05 26.66 -12.97
N SER A 221 -41.15 26.80 -13.94
CA SER A 221 -41.21 27.73 -15.07
C SER A 221 -41.86 29.12 -14.89
N SER A 222 -41.06 30.12 -15.27
CA SER A 222 -41.39 31.29 -16.10
C SER A 222 -41.23 32.65 -15.44
N GLU A 223 -40.74 33.54 -16.30
CA GLU A 223 -40.80 35.01 -16.28
C GLU A 223 -39.59 35.74 -15.65
N GLN A 224 -38.70 36.33 -16.46
CA GLN A 224 -38.83 37.46 -17.40
C GLN A 224 -38.12 38.66 -16.79
N THR A 225 -37.03 39.04 -17.47
CA THR A 225 -36.38 40.34 -17.44
C THR A 225 -37.34 41.52 -17.22
N ASN A 226 -37.04 42.38 -16.26
CA ASN A 226 -37.18 43.82 -16.49
C ASN A 226 -36.27 44.69 -15.61
N ARG A 227 -35.61 45.65 -16.27
CA ARG A 227 -34.95 46.81 -15.69
C ARG A 227 -36.00 47.77 -15.10
N GLY A 228 -35.67 48.48 -14.02
CA GLY A 228 -36.45 49.62 -13.56
C GLY A 228 -35.79 50.38 -12.40
N LEU A 229 -35.47 51.65 -12.64
CA LEU A 229 -34.82 52.61 -11.77
C LEU A 229 -35.72 53.16 -10.63
N SER A 230 -35.05 53.71 -9.61
CA SER A 230 -35.35 54.98 -8.90
C SER A 230 -36.11 54.97 -7.55
N ASN A 231 -35.34 55.35 -6.51
CA ASN A 231 -35.57 56.32 -5.42
C ASN A 231 -36.97 56.57 -4.82
N GLY A 232 -37.01 56.57 -3.48
CA GLY A 232 -37.99 57.31 -2.67
C GLY A 232 -37.62 57.30 -1.18
N HIS A 233 -37.49 58.50 -0.59
CA HIS A 233 -37.05 58.82 0.78
C HIS A 233 -38.24 59.28 1.63
N ALA A 234 -38.16 59.09 2.97
CA ALA A 234 -38.87 59.80 4.06
C ALA A 234 -40.42 59.61 4.16
N ASP A 235 -41.12 59.60 5.30
CA ASP A 235 -40.83 59.98 6.70
C ASP A 235 -41.95 59.44 7.66
N ALA A 236 -41.55 59.24 8.93
CA ALA A 236 -42.24 59.46 10.21
C ALA A 236 -43.67 58.93 10.59
N ASN A 237 -43.67 58.15 11.68
CA ASN A 237 -44.50 58.18 12.91
C ASN A 237 -45.99 57.75 12.93
N HIS A 238 -46.26 56.62 13.62
CA HIS A 238 -47.17 56.63 14.79
C HIS A 238 -46.97 55.44 15.75
N VAL A 239 -47.22 55.73 17.03
CA VAL A 239 -46.93 55.00 18.28
C VAL A 239 -48.06 54.01 18.66
N SER A 240 -47.73 52.80 19.18
CA SER A 240 -48.03 52.36 20.58
C SER A 240 -47.90 50.84 20.85
N ALA A 241 -46.96 50.53 21.76
CA ALA A 241 -46.90 49.51 22.84
C ALA A 241 -47.63 48.15 22.80
N ASN A 242 -46.84 47.07 22.86
CA ASN A 242 -46.67 46.05 23.93
C ASN A 242 -45.99 44.81 23.30
N SER A 243 -45.03 44.07 23.85
CA SER A 243 -44.56 43.86 25.22
C SER A 243 -43.32 42.92 25.21
N ARG A 244 -42.35 43.14 26.12
CA ARG A 244 -41.33 42.19 26.68
C ARG A 244 -40.31 41.58 25.68
N ALA A 245 -38.99 41.64 25.84
CA ALA A 245 -38.12 41.79 27.02
C ALA A 245 -36.74 42.38 26.62
N GLU A 246 -36.14 43.16 27.53
CA GLU A 246 -34.74 43.63 27.54
C GLU A 246 -33.79 42.41 27.72
N ASP A 247 -32.85 42.12 26.82
CA ASP A 247 -31.54 42.75 26.54
C ASP A 247 -30.52 42.62 27.70
N PHE A 248 -29.43 41.89 27.44
CA PHE A 248 -28.06 42.41 27.49
C PHE A 248 -27.06 41.30 27.07
N THR A 249 -26.44 41.51 25.91
CA THR A 249 -25.03 41.23 25.57
C THR A 249 -24.34 39.97 26.14
N ASP A 250 -23.90 39.06 25.26
CA ASP A 250 -22.47 39.01 24.95
C ASP A 250 -22.21 38.31 23.60
N ALA A 251 -21.58 39.05 22.71
CA ALA A 251 -21.03 38.56 21.46
C ALA A 251 -19.59 38.15 21.75
N GLY A 252 -19.34 36.85 21.87
CA GLY A 252 -17.98 36.36 21.99
C GLY A 252 -17.92 34.86 22.27
N SER A 253 -17.04 34.17 21.54
CA SER A 253 -16.67 32.75 21.76
C SER A 253 -17.73 31.71 21.36
N ASN A 254 -17.84 31.44 20.05
CA ASN A 254 -18.19 30.08 19.61
C ASN A 254 -17.37 29.55 18.43
N SER A 255 -16.32 30.25 17.98
CA SER A 255 -15.44 29.76 16.91
C SER A 255 -14.39 28.72 17.36
N ASN A 256 -14.34 28.37 18.64
CA ASN A 256 -13.30 27.46 19.18
C ASN A 256 -13.83 26.09 19.63
N LYS A 257 -15.13 25.80 19.45
CA LYS A 257 -15.70 24.50 19.85
C LYS A 257 -15.69 23.45 18.74
N ASP A 258 -15.79 23.86 17.48
CA ASP A 258 -15.83 22.93 16.35
C ASP A 258 -14.42 22.43 15.93
N ASP A 259 -13.37 23.21 16.23
CA ASP A 259 -11.98 22.85 15.93
C ASP A 259 -11.41 21.75 16.84
N VAL A 260 -12.07 21.48 17.99
CA VAL A 260 -11.61 20.49 19.00
C VAL A 260 -12.27 19.11 18.80
N GLU A 261 -13.41 19.02 18.11
CA GLU A 261 -14.09 17.73 17.87
C GLU A 261 -13.48 16.92 16.72
N ALA A 262 -12.81 17.56 15.76
CA ALA A 262 -12.38 16.91 14.51
C ALA A 262 -11.21 15.91 14.66
N PHE A 263 -10.39 16.05 15.71
CA PHE A 263 -9.32 15.09 16.06
C PHE A 263 -9.81 13.93 16.95
N ASN A 264 -11.10 13.93 17.33
CA ASN A 264 -11.64 13.04 18.37
C ASN A 264 -12.41 11.83 17.80
N ASP A 265 -12.50 11.69 16.48
CA ASP A 265 -12.98 10.45 15.87
C ASP A 265 -11.93 9.34 16.08
N GLY A 266 -12.09 8.55 17.15
CA GLY A 266 -11.25 7.38 17.39
C GLY A 266 -11.29 6.40 16.20
N PRO A 267 -10.30 5.49 16.08
CA PRO A 267 -10.20 4.56 14.94
C PRO A 267 -11.50 3.78 14.64
N GLY A 268 -12.22 3.39 15.69
CA GLY A 268 -13.52 2.71 15.56
C GLY A 268 -14.61 3.58 14.93
N ALA A 269 -14.68 4.87 15.28
CA ALA A 269 -15.65 5.80 14.70
C ALA A 269 -15.36 6.05 13.22
N VAL A 270 -14.08 6.16 12.85
CA VAL A 270 -13.67 6.30 11.45
C VAL A 270 -14.05 5.06 10.65
N LEU A 271 -13.76 3.86 11.16
CA LEU A 271 -14.09 2.62 10.47
C LEU A 271 -15.61 2.47 10.26
N VAL A 272 -16.42 2.81 11.26
CA VAL A 272 -17.89 2.80 11.14
C VAL A 272 -18.36 3.82 10.09
N LYS A 273 -17.79 5.03 10.06
CA LYS A 273 -18.09 6.02 9.02
C LYS A 273 -17.76 5.48 7.63
N ILE A 274 -16.60 4.86 7.45
CA ILE A 274 -16.18 4.27 6.17
C ILE A 274 -17.13 3.14 5.73
N LEU A 275 -17.46 2.21 6.63
CA LEU A 275 -18.40 1.12 6.36
C LEU A 275 -19.81 1.64 6.01
N THR A 276 -20.23 2.74 6.64
CA THR A 276 -21.51 3.39 6.33
C THR A 276 -21.47 4.11 4.98
N SER A 277 -20.34 4.76 4.65
CA SER A 277 -20.11 5.39 3.34
C SER A 277 -20.07 4.36 2.21
N MET A 278 -19.62 3.12 2.46
CA MET A 278 -19.60 2.05 1.44
C MET A 278 -21.00 1.74 0.88
N ARG A 279 -22.07 1.97 1.63
CA ARG A 279 -23.46 1.77 1.15
C ARG A 279 -23.92 2.81 0.13
N HIS A 280 -23.20 3.93 0.00
CA HIS A 280 -23.60 5.07 -0.82
C HIS A 280 -22.63 5.31 -1.98
N LEU A 281 -21.71 4.37 -2.25
CA LEU A 281 -20.75 4.49 -3.34
C LEU A 281 -21.44 4.51 -4.71
N PRO A 282 -20.84 5.16 -5.72
CA PRO A 282 -21.31 5.10 -7.09
C PRO A 282 -21.50 3.65 -7.54
N PRO A 283 -22.53 3.34 -8.36
CA PRO A 283 -22.80 1.97 -8.80
C PRO A 283 -21.59 1.25 -9.40
N GLY A 284 -20.74 1.98 -10.14
CA GLY A 284 -19.52 1.42 -10.74
C GLY A 284 -18.44 1.01 -9.72
N MET A 285 -18.42 1.60 -8.52
CA MET A 285 -17.40 1.33 -7.51
C MET A 285 -17.56 -0.07 -6.92
N TYR A 286 -18.79 -0.60 -6.79
CA TYR A 286 -19.00 -1.97 -6.32
C TYR A 286 -18.34 -3.01 -7.22
N SER A 287 -18.40 -2.82 -8.55
CA SER A 287 -17.69 -3.69 -9.49
C SER A 287 -16.18 -3.58 -9.35
N VAL A 288 -15.65 -2.37 -9.12
CA VAL A 288 -14.21 -2.17 -8.88
C VAL A 288 -13.76 -2.89 -7.62
N LEU A 289 -14.50 -2.75 -6.51
CA LEU A 289 -14.17 -3.40 -5.25
C LEU A 289 -14.23 -4.93 -5.35
N LEU A 290 -15.25 -5.47 -6.02
CA LEU A 290 -15.37 -6.92 -6.22
C LEU A 290 -14.22 -7.48 -7.05
N VAL A 291 -13.92 -6.86 -8.20
CA VAL A 291 -12.82 -7.32 -9.06
C VAL A 291 -11.51 -7.19 -8.31
N MET A 292 -11.27 -6.08 -7.61
CA MET A 292 -10.07 -5.90 -6.79
C MET A 292 -9.91 -7.02 -5.75
N ALA A 293 -10.96 -7.33 -4.99
CA ALA A 293 -10.92 -8.39 -3.99
C ALA A 293 -10.56 -9.76 -4.60
N LEU A 294 -11.20 -10.12 -5.71
CA LEU A 294 -10.94 -11.39 -6.39
C LEU A 294 -9.53 -11.45 -7.00
N THR A 295 -9.05 -10.35 -7.59
CA THR A 295 -7.70 -10.27 -8.15
C THR A 295 -6.64 -10.43 -7.07
N TRP A 296 -6.85 -9.85 -5.89
CA TRP A 296 -5.90 -9.94 -4.78
C TRP A 296 -5.91 -11.28 -4.05
N LEU A 297 -6.99 -12.07 -4.12
CA LEU A 297 -6.97 -13.49 -3.73
C LEU A 297 -5.97 -14.31 -4.56
N SER A 298 -5.68 -13.90 -5.80
CA SER A 298 -4.68 -14.55 -6.64
C SER A 298 -3.27 -14.02 -6.40
N TRP A 299 -3.09 -12.70 -6.29
CA TRP A 299 -1.76 -12.11 -6.10
C TRP A 299 -1.17 -12.38 -4.73
N PHE A 300 -2.01 -12.48 -3.70
CA PHE A 300 -1.51 -12.58 -2.34
C PHE A 300 -0.76 -13.89 -2.06
N PRO A 301 -1.30 -15.08 -2.37
CA PRO A 301 -0.54 -16.33 -2.27
C PRO A 301 0.72 -16.33 -3.15
N PHE A 302 0.64 -15.72 -4.34
CA PHE A 302 1.80 -15.60 -5.22
C PHE A 302 2.95 -14.85 -4.50
N PHE A 303 2.72 -13.66 -3.95
CA PHE A 303 3.78 -12.90 -3.26
C PHE A 303 4.34 -13.56 -1.99
N LEU A 304 3.55 -14.39 -1.32
CA LEU A 304 4.02 -15.08 -0.12
C LEU A 304 4.82 -16.35 -0.43
N PHE A 305 4.47 -17.04 -1.50
CA PHE A 305 4.92 -18.40 -1.75
C PHE A 305 5.64 -18.60 -3.08
N ASP A 306 5.78 -17.57 -3.93
CA ASP A 306 6.44 -17.66 -5.24
C ASP A 306 7.86 -18.25 -5.19
N THR A 307 8.72 -17.72 -4.32
CA THR A 307 10.11 -18.14 -4.17
C THR A 307 10.23 -19.47 -3.45
N ASP A 308 9.33 -19.77 -2.50
CA ASP A 308 9.24 -21.08 -1.85
C ASP A 308 8.78 -22.15 -2.85
N TRP A 309 7.79 -21.84 -3.69
CA TRP A 309 7.34 -22.67 -4.81
C TRP A 309 8.48 -22.95 -5.79
N MET A 310 9.29 -21.95 -6.15
CA MET A 310 10.48 -22.17 -6.97
C MET A 310 11.47 -23.13 -6.28
N GLY A 311 11.72 -22.95 -4.98
CA GLY A 311 12.60 -23.82 -4.19
C GLY A 311 12.11 -25.28 -4.10
N ARG A 312 10.81 -25.49 -3.86
CA ARG A 312 10.21 -26.81 -3.60
C ARG A 312 9.73 -27.51 -4.86
N GLU A 313 8.93 -26.84 -5.68
CA GLU A 313 8.23 -27.48 -6.81
C GLU A 313 9.09 -27.53 -8.07
N VAL A 314 9.93 -26.52 -8.30
CA VAL A 314 10.79 -26.44 -9.50
C VAL A 314 12.19 -27.01 -9.24
N TYR A 315 12.76 -26.72 -8.07
CA TYR A 315 14.11 -27.19 -7.72
C TYR A 315 14.12 -28.47 -6.87
N HIS A 316 12.94 -28.95 -6.42
CA HIS A 316 12.80 -30.15 -5.59
C HIS A 316 13.69 -30.14 -4.34
N GLY A 317 13.89 -28.95 -3.77
CA GLY A 317 14.62 -28.75 -2.53
C GLY A 317 13.72 -28.89 -1.31
N ASP A 318 14.34 -29.27 -0.19
CA ASP A 318 13.68 -29.28 1.12
C ASP A 318 14.49 -28.43 2.12
N PRO A 319 13.94 -27.33 2.66
CA PRO A 319 14.61 -26.53 3.68
C PRO A 319 14.84 -27.28 5.00
N LYS A 320 14.12 -28.39 5.25
CA LYS A 320 14.30 -29.25 6.43
C LYS A 320 15.09 -30.52 6.13
N GLY A 321 15.50 -30.72 4.88
CA GLY A 321 16.19 -31.91 4.41
C GLY A 321 17.69 -31.93 4.69
N ASN A 322 18.37 -32.86 4.03
CA ASN A 322 19.81 -33.03 4.05
C ASN A 322 20.53 -31.82 3.42
N ALA A 323 21.85 -31.73 3.56
CA ALA A 323 22.61 -30.58 3.08
C ALA A 323 22.46 -30.33 1.56
N SER A 324 22.30 -31.38 0.77
CA SER A 324 22.04 -31.28 -0.67
C SER A 324 20.64 -30.74 -0.99
N GLU A 325 19.62 -31.18 -0.26
CA GLU A 325 18.22 -30.77 -0.45
C GLU A 325 18.01 -29.31 -0.02
N ARG A 326 18.64 -28.92 1.10
CA ARG A 326 18.68 -27.51 1.53
C ARG A 326 19.37 -26.62 0.52
N LYS A 327 20.49 -27.07 -0.03
CA LYS A 327 21.20 -26.30 -1.07
C LYS A 327 20.34 -26.14 -2.33
N ALA A 328 19.65 -27.19 -2.77
CA ALA A 328 18.74 -27.12 -3.91
C ALA A 328 17.58 -26.14 -3.65
N TYR A 329 17.04 -26.14 -2.44
CA TYR A 329 16.02 -25.17 -2.01
C TYR A 329 16.55 -23.74 -2.06
N ASP A 330 17.71 -23.48 -1.45
CA ASP A 330 18.32 -22.15 -1.42
C ASP A 330 18.67 -21.64 -2.84
N ASP A 331 19.15 -22.53 -3.71
CA ASP A 331 19.40 -22.22 -5.13
C ASP A 331 18.09 -21.87 -5.85
N GLY A 332 17.01 -22.63 -5.62
CA GLY A 332 15.70 -22.34 -6.19
C GLY A 332 15.08 -21.04 -5.68
N VAL A 333 15.21 -20.73 -4.38
CA VAL A 333 14.76 -19.45 -3.80
C VAL A 333 15.50 -18.27 -4.44
N ARG A 334 16.82 -18.39 -4.65
CA ARG A 334 17.63 -17.35 -5.31
C ARG A 334 17.21 -17.14 -6.77
N GLU A 335 16.93 -18.22 -7.48
CA GLU A 335 16.44 -18.17 -8.87
C GLU A 335 15.01 -17.63 -8.95
N GLY A 336 14.16 -17.91 -7.97
CA GLY A 336 12.85 -17.30 -7.81
C GLY A 336 12.96 -15.78 -7.63
N ALA A 337 13.86 -15.32 -6.75
CA ALA A 337 14.13 -13.90 -6.55
C ALA A 337 14.65 -13.22 -7.83
N PHE A 338 15.47 -13.92 -8.63
CA PHE A 338 15.87 -13.46 -9.96
C PHE A 338 14.68 -13.37 -10.94
N GLY A 339 13.76 -14.35 -10.92
CA GLY A 339 12.51 -14.28 -11.67
C GLY A 339 11.65 -13.07 -11.29
N LEU A 340 11.58 -12.73 -10.00
CA LEU A 340 10.88 -11.53 -9.52
C LEU A 340 11.59 -10.23 -9.89
N LEU A 341 12.91 -10.25 -10.00
CA LEU A 341 13.66 -9.13 -10.60
C LEU A 341 13.26 -8.94 -12.07
N LEU A 342 13.19 -10.00 -12.86
CA LEU A 342 12.73 -9.92 -14.26
C LEU A 342 11.27 -9.46 -14.36
N ASN A 343 10.40 -9.97 -13.48
CA ASN A 343 9.02 -9.49 -13.32
C ASN A 343 9.01 -7.96 -13.12
N SER A 344 9.88 -7.44 -12.25
CA SER A 344 9.97 -6.01 -11.95
C SER A 344 10.44 -5.19 -13.14
N VAL A 345 11.34 -5.72 -13.97
CA VAL A 345 11.74 -5.07 -15.24
C VAL A 345 10.55 -4.99 -16.20
N VAL A 346 9.81 -6.08 -16.37
CA VAL A 346 8.61 -6.10 -17.22
C VAL A 346 7.52 -5.19 -16.65
N LEU A 347 7.36 -5.11 -15.33
CA LEU A 347 6.46 -4.17 -14.65
C LEU A 347 6.84 -2.72 -14.99
N GLY A 348 8.13 -2.38 -14.90
CA GLY A 348 8.64 -1.05 -15.20
C GLY A 348 8.38 -0.65 -16.64
N ILE A 349 8.66 -1.54 -17.61
CA ILE A 349 8.35 -1.31 -19.02
C ILE A 349 6.83 -1.21 -19.22
N GLY A 350 6.08 -2.13 -18.63
CA GLY A 350 4.63 -2.20 -18.70
C GLY A 350 3.95 -0.92 -18.20
N SER A 351 4.51 -0.28 -17.18
CA SER A 351 3.96 0.96 -16.62
C SER A 351 3.84 2.09 -17.66
N PHE A 352 4.82 2.23 -18.56
CA PHE A 352 4.78 3.22 -19.64
C PHE A 352 3.80 2.85 -20.77
N LEU A 353 3.40 1.58 -20.85
CA LEU A 353 2.42 1.10 -21.83
C LEU A 353 0.98 1.30 -21.35
N ILE A 354 0.75 1.59 -20.06
CA ILE A 354 -0.59 1.70 -19.48
C ILE A 354 -1.39 2.83 -20.12
N ASP A 355 -0.85 4.06 -20.12
CA ASP A 355 -1.54 5.23 -20.71
C ASP A 355 -1.90 5.03 -22.19
N PRO A 356 -0.99 4.62 -23.11
CA PRO A 356 -1.36 4.39 -24.49
C PRO A 356 -2.37 3.25 -24.65
N LEU A 357 -2.24 2.15 -23.90
CA LEU A 357 -3.22 1.05 -23.94
C LEU A 357 -4.61 1.50 -23.48
N CYS A 358 -4.69 2.26 -22.38
CA CYS A 358 -5.95 2.77 -21.86
C CYS A 358 -6.61 3.76 -22.83
N ARG A 359 -5.83 4.58 -23.55
CA ARG A 359 -6.36 5.47 -24.60
C ARG A 359 -6.83 4.71 -25.84
N MET A 360 -6.17 3.62 -26.21
CA MET A 360 -6.51 2.84 -27.41
C MET A 360 -7.75 1.98 -27.24
N ILE A 361 -7.85 1.24 -26.13
CA ILE A 361 -8.88 0.21 -25.96
C ILE A 361 -9.74 0.40 -24.69
N GLY A 362 -9.47 1.44 -23.90
CA GLY A 362 -10.20 1.77 -22.68
C GLY A 362 -9.67 1.06 -21.42
N ALA A 363 -9.64 1.78 -20.30
CA ALA A 363 -9.12 1.29 -19.02
C ALA A 363 -9.79 0.00 -18.52
N ARG A 364 -11.11 -0.10 -18.68
CA ARG A 364 -11.88 -1.29 -18.27
C ARG A 364 -11.46 -2.55 -19.01
N LEU A 365 -11.23 -2.45 -20.32
CA LEU A 365 -10.83 -3.59 -21.15
C LEU A 365 -9.37 -3.97 -20.89
N VAL A 366 -8.47 -2.98 -20.75
CA VAL A 366 -7.07 -3.22 -20.32
C VAL A 366 -7.03 -4.01 -19.02
N TRP A 367 -7.82 -3.59 -18.02
CA TRP A 367 -7.86 -4.26 -16.73
C TRP A 367 -8.48 -5.67 -16.81
N ALA A 368 -9.54 -5.86 -17.61
CA ALA A 368 -10.11 -7.19 -17.84
C ALA A 368 -9.10 -8.15 -18.50
N ILE A 369 -8.44 -7.71 -19.58
CA ILE A 369 -7.40 -8.50 -20.26
C ILE A 369 -6.28 -8.87 -19.29
N SER A 370 -5.83 -7.92 -18.48
CA SER A 370 -4.82 -8.16 -17.44
C SER A 370 -5.23 -9.29 -16.49
N ASN A 371 -6.47 -9.29 -16.01
CA ASN A 371 -6.96 -10.35 -15.12
C ASN A 371 -6.99 -11.73 -15.80
N PHE A 372 -7.35 -11.80 -17.09
CA PHE A 372 -7.25 -13.05 -17.84
C PHE A 372 -5.81 -13.54 -18.01
N ILE A 373 -4.85 -12.62 -18.18
CA ILE A 373 -3.42 -12.97 -18.20
C ILE A 373 -2.99 -13.53 -16.84
N VAL A 374 -3.40 -12.92 -15.72
CA VAL A 374 -3.13 -13.46 -14.37
C VAL A 374 -3.69 -14.88 -14.26
N PHE A 375 -4.96 -15.09 -14.60
CA PHE A 375 -5.59 -16.41 -14.57
C PHE A 375 -4.80 -17.45 -15.38
N ALA A 376 -4.44 -17.12 -16.63
CA ALA A 376 -3.67 -18.02 -17.48
C ALA A 376 -2.28 -18.34 -16.89
N CYS A 377 -1.61 -17.35 -16.29
CA CYS A 377 -0.31 -17.55 -15.65
C CYS A 377 -0.41 -18.42 -14.39
N MET A 378 -1.43 -18.22 -13.55
CA MET A 378 -1.65 -19.03 -12.34
C MET A 378 -2.09 -20.46 -12.67
N LEU A 379 -2.80 -20.65 -13.78
CA LEU A 379 -3.06 -21.99 -14.30
C LEU A 379 -1.76 -22.64 -14.82
N ALA A 380 -0.92 -21.87 -15.51
CA ALA A 380 0.37 -22.35 -15.99
C ALA A 380 1.34 -22.72 -14.85
N THR A 381 1.35 -22.01 -13.71
CA THR A 381 2.17 -22.42 -12.55
C THR A 381 1.75 -23.79 -12.04
N THR A 382 0.44 -24.05 -11.97
CA THR A 382 -0.12 -25.33 -11.52
C THR A 382 0.23 -26.47 -12.49
N ILE A 383 0.08 -26.22 -13.80
CA ILE A 383 0.47 -27.19 -14.84
C ILE A 383 1.97 -27.45 -14.78
N LEU A 384 2.79 -26.41 -14.58
CA LEU A 384 4.24 -26.53 -14.50
C LEU A 384 4.68 -27.32 -13.26
N SER A 385 4.04 -27.13 -12.11
CA SER A 385 4.25 -27.99 -10.92
C SER A 385 3.97 -29.45 -11.24
N TRP A 386 2.85 -29.75 -11.90
CA TRP A 386 2.50 -31.11 -12.26
C TRP A 386 3.52 -31.74 -13.21
N ILE A 387 3.95 -31.01 -14.26
CA ILE A 387 5.00 -31.45 -15.18
C ILE A 387 6.34 -31.65 -14.46
N SER A 388 6.71 -30.72 -13.58
CA SER A 388 7.95 -30.77 -12.79
C SER A 388 7.99 -32.04 -11.92
N TYR A 389 6.90 -32.32 -11.22
CA TYR A 389 6.77 -33.50 -10.37
C TYR A 389 6.81 -34.82 -11.17
N ASP A 390 6.12 -34.90 -12.31
CA ASP A 390 6.11 -36.10 -13.16
C ASP A 390 7.51 -36.42 -13.72
N LEU A 391 8.25 -35.40 -14.17
CA LEU A 391 9.63 -35.52 -14.65
C LEU A 391 10.61 -35.93 -13.53
N TYR A 392 10.38 -35.45 -12.31
CA TYR A 392 11.14 -35.83 -11.13
C TYR A 392 10.90 -37.30 -10.74
N SER A 393 9.62 -37.68 -10.60
CA SER A 393 9.19 -39.02 -10.19
C SER A 393 9.61 -40.12 -11.19
N SER A 394 9.54 -39.82 -12.48
CA SER A 394 9.97 -40.73 -13.56
C SER A 394 11.50 -40.92 -13.64
N LYS A 395 12.30 -40.24 -12.80
CA LYS A 395 13.78 -40.19 -12.84
C LYS A 395 14.35 -39.77 -14.20
N LEU A 396 13.54 -39.16 -15.07
CA LEU A 396 13.96 -38.65 -16.38
C LEU A 396 14.76 -37.35 -16.29
N GLN A 397 14.95 -36.77 -15.11
CA GLN A 397 15.76 -35.56 -14.89
C GLN A 397 17.21 -35.66 -15.40
N HIS A 398 17.74 -36.87 -15.60
CA HIS A 398 19.06 -37.06 -16.22
C HIS A 398 19.11 -36.73 -17.72
N ILE A 399 17.96 -36.50 -18.38
CA ILE A 399 17.93 -35.90 -19.71
C ILE A 399 18.23 -34.41 -19.56
N VAL A 400 19.47 -34.03 -19.90
CA VAL A 400 20.12 -32.71 -19.73
C VAL A 400 19.30 -31.49 -20.18
N GLY A 401 18.21 -31.66 -20.94
CA GLY A 401 17.32 -30.60 -21.40
C GLY A 401 16.03 -30.40 -20.60
N ALA A 402 15.49 -31.43 -19.94
CA ALA A 402 14.16 -31.36 -19.32
C ALA A 402 14.14 -30.44 -18.08
N ASP A 403 15.12 -30.61 -17.19
CA ASP A 403 15.31 -29.77 -15.99
C ASP A 403 15.49 -28.28 -16.35
N LYS A 404 16.33 -28.00 -17.36
CA LYS A 404 16.54 -26.63 -17.86
C LYS A 404 15.26 -26.02 -18.44
N THR A 405 14.43 -26.83 -19.09
CA THR A 405 13.19 -26.37 -19.72
C THR A 405 12.19 -25.95 -18.66
N VAL A 406 11.99 -26.75 -17.61
CA VAL A 406 11.08 -26.41 -16.49
C VAL A 406 11.53 -25.13 -15.79
N LYS A 407 12.81 -25.02 -15.43
CA LYS A 407 13.39 -23.83 -14.80
C LYS A 407 13.25 -22.58 -15.65
N THR A 408 13.54 -22.67 -16.95
CA THR A 408 13.39 -21.55 -17.88
C THR A 408 11.93 -21.13 -18.04
N SER A 409 11.02 -22.11 -18.08
CA SER A 409 9.57 -21.85 -18.19
C SER A 409 9.05 -21.13 -16.95
N ALA A 410 9.51 -21.50 -15.76
CA ALA A 410 9.16 -20.83 -14.50
C ALA A 410 9.63 -19.36 -14.49
N LEU A 411 10.86 -19.09 -14.97
CA LEU A 411 11.38 -17.71 -15.07
C LEU A 411 10.61 -16.85 -16.10
N ILE A 412 10.25 -17.43 -17.25
CA ILE A 412 9.42 -16.76 -18.25
C ILE A 412 8.06 -16.41 -17.65
N LEU A 413 7.46 -17.35 -16.91
CA LEU A 413 6.17 -17.16 -16.28
C LEU A 413 6.19 -16.02 -15.24
N PHE A 414 7.22 -15.98 -14.39
CA PHE A 414 7.41 -14.88 -13.45
C PHE A 414 7.59 -13.55 -14.18
N SER A 415 8.38 -13.53 -15.25
CA SER A 415 8.61 -12.32 -16.05
C SER A 415 7.31 -11.79 -16.67
N LEU A 416 6.50 -12.68 -17.25
CA LEU A 416 5.23 -12.32 -17.90
C LEU A 416 4.21 -11.71 -16.93
N LEU A 417 4.22 -12.16 -15.66
CA LEU A 417 3.37 -11.59 -14.61
C LEU A 417 3.68 -10.11 -14.29
N GLY A 418 4.82 -9.56 -14.75
CA GLY A 418 5.15 -8.15 -14.50
C GLY A 418 4.19 -7.17 -15.17
N LEU A 419 3.73 -7.49 -16.37
CA LEU A 419 2.79 -6.65 -17.12
C LEU A 419 1.42 -6.54 -16.42
N PRO A 420 0.70 -7.64 -16.10
CA PRO A 420 -0.56 -7.54 -15.38
C PRO A 420 -0.39 -6.97 -13.98
N LEU A 421 0.78 -7.13 -13.36
CA LEU A 421 1.07 -6.51 -12.07
C LEU A 421 1.13 -4.98 -12.19
N SER A 422 1.76 -4.43 -13.23
CA SER A 422 1.77 -2.99 -13.49
C SER A 422 0.35 -2.42 -13.65
N ILE A 423 -0.52 -3.14 -14.36
CA ILE A 423 -1.92 -2.76 -14.57
C ILE A 423 -2.69 -2.80 -13.25
N THR A 424 -2.48 -3.84 -12.44
CA THR A 424 -3.13 -4.01 -11.12
C THR A 424 -2.78 -2.87 -10.17
N TYR A 425 -1.55 -2.35 -10.19
CA TYR A 425 -1.14 -1.23 -9.35
C TYR A 425 -1.58 0.15 -9.83
N SER A 426 -1.99 0.29 -11.10
CA SER A 426 -2.30 1.58 -11.70
C SER A 426 -3.79 1.73 -12.02
N VAL A 427 -4.31 0.89 -12.93
CA VAL A 427 -5.61 1.11 -13.58
C VAL A 427 -6.77 1.18 -12.59
N PRO A 428 -6.89 0.28 -11.59
CA PRO A 428 -8.01 0.36 -10.66
C PRO A 428 -8.03 1.66 -9.85
N PHE A 429 -6.85 2.16 -9.46
CA PHE A 429 -6.73 3.41 -8.71
C PHE A 429 -7.14 4.61 -9.55
N SER A 430 -6.72 4.65 -10.83
CA SER A 430 -7.19 5.65 -11.78
C SER A 430 -8.71 5.61 -11.97
N VAL A 431 -9.28 4.42 -12.16
CA VAL A 431 -10.73 4.24 -12.34
C VAL A 431 -11.49 4.67 -11.07
N THR A 432 -10.98 4.36 -9.89
CA THR A 432 -11.55 4.82 -8.62
C THR A 432 -11.49 6.35 -8.51
N ALA A 433 -10.35 6.97 -8.85
CA ALA A 433 -10.22 8.43 -8.83
C ALA A 433 -11.24 9.11 -9.76
N GLU A 434 -11.41 8.59 -10.98
CA GLU A 434 -12.40 9.09 -11.95
C GLU A 434 -13.84 8.96 -11.45
N LEU A 435 -14.20 7.79 -10.90
CA LEU A 435 -15.55 7.53 -10.37
C LEU A 435 -15.90 8.39 -9.15
N THR A 436 -14.88 8.86 -8.41
CA THR A 436 -15.09 9.60 -7.15
C THR A 436 -14.89 11.11 -7.30
N ALA A 437 -14.27 11.58 -8.39
CA ALA A 437 -13.98 12.98 -8.67
C ALA A 437 -15.20 13.91 -8.55
N GLY A 438 -16.42 13.43 -8.86
CA GLY A 438 -17.66 14.21 -8.81
C GLY A 438 -18.51 14.04 -7.54
N THR A 439 -18.07 13.22 -6.56
CA THR A 439 -18.94 12.78 -5.45
C THR A 439 -18.67 13.42 -4.09
N GLY A 440 -17.76 14.40 -4.01
CA GLY A 440 -17.45 15.13 -2.76
C GLY A 440 -16.72 14.31 -1.68
N GLY A 441 -16.63 12.98 -1.83
CA GLY A 441 -15.79 12.14 -1.00
C GLY A 441 -14.31 12.38 -1.29
N GLY A 442 -13.53 12.72 -0.26
CA GLY A 442 -12.08 12.96 -0.40
C GLY A 442 -11.34 11.77 -1.05
N GLN A 443 -10.29 12.06 -1.81
CA GLN A 443 -9.45 11.05 -2.48
C GLN A 443 -8.85 10.04 -1.48
N GLY A 444 -8.59 10.45 -0.23
CA GLY A 444 -8.10 9.57 0.84
C GLY A 444 -9.13 8.53 1.25
N LEU A 445 -10.42 8.90 1.33
CA LEU A 445 -11.52 7.98 1.63
C LEU A 445 -11.68 6.92 0.53
N ALA A 446 -11.69 7.33 -0.74
CA ALA A 446 -11.80 6.43 -1.88
C ALA A 446 -10.65 5.41 -1.94
N THR A 447 -9.43 5.88 -1.68
CA THR A 447 -8.23 5.04 -1.60
C THR A 447 -8.30 4.08 -0.41
N GLY A 448 -8.82 4.52 0.73
CA GLY A 448 -9.03 3.69 1.92
C GLY A 448 -10.02 2.56 1.67
N VAL A 449 -11.16 2.85 1.02
CA VAL A 449 -12.17 1.83 0.65
C VAL A 449 -11.59 0.82 -0.35
N LEU A 450 -10.82 1.29 -1.33
CA LEU A 450 -10.16 0.38 -2.27
C LEU A 450 -9.16 -0.54 -1.57
N ASN A 451 -8.44 -0.05 -0.56
CA ASN A 451 -7.53 -0.87 0.23
C ASN A 451 -8.27 -1.94 1.04
N LEU A 452 -9.47 -1.65 1.55
CA LEU A 452 -10.29 -2.66 2.22
C LEU A 452 -10.60 -3.84 1.29
N ALA A 453 -10.85 -3.59 0.00
CA ALA A 453 -11.05 -4.66 -0.97
C ALA A 453 -9.77 -5.48 -1.23
N ILE A 454 -8.59 -4.87 -1.12
CA ILE A 454 -7.30 -5.57 -1.26
C ILE A 454 -7.03 -6.46 -0.05
N VAL A 455 -7.33 -5.94 1.14
CA VAL A 455 -6.91 -6.51 2.42
C VAL A 455 -7.90 -7.54 2.98
N ALA A 456 -9.21 -7.32 2.83
CA ALA A 456 -10.23 -8.22 3.38
C ALA A 456 -10.04 -9.69 2.95
N PRO A 457 -9.77 -10.00 1.66
CA PRO A 457 -9.57 -11.38 1.24
C PRO A 457 -8.27 -12.00 1.78
N GLN A 458 -7.30 -11.18 2.19
CA GLN A 458 -6.04 -11.65 2.78
C GLN A 458 -6.27 -12.17 4.20
N VAL A 459 -7.15 -11.52 4.97
CA VAL A 459 -7.49 -11.94 6.33
C VAL A 459 -8.12 -13.34 6.32
N ASP A 460 -9.04 -13.60 5.38
CA ASP A 460 -9.69 -14.90 5.21
C ASP A 460 -8.70 -16.03 4.86
N LEU A 461 -7.56 -15.72 4.22
CA LEU A 461 -6.52 -16.71 3.89
C LEU A 461 -5.68 -17.11 5.10
N TYR A 462 -5.73 -16.35 6.20
CA TYR A 462 -4.97 -16.62 7.43
C TYR A 462 -5.81 -17.23 8.57
N THR A 463 -7.14 -17.14 8.48
CA THR A 463 -8.09 -17.71 9.45
C THR A 463 -8.61 -19.05 8.96
#